data_AF-A0A7C9FTM9-F1
#
_entry.id   AF-A0A7C9FTM9-F1
#
_cell.length_a   1.000
_cell.length_b   1.000
_cell.length_c   1.000
_cell.angle_alpha   90.00
_cell.angle_beta   90.00
_cell.angle_gamma   90.00
#
_symmetry.space_group_name_H-M   'P 1'
#
loop_
_entity.id
_entity.type
_entity.pdbx_description
1 polymer ?
#
loop_
_entity_poly.entity_id
_entity_poly.type
_entity_poly.pdbx_seq_one_letter_code
_entity_poly.pdbx_strand_id
1 'polypeptide(L)'
;MAKLAAKVQKPILFTEYGYTSSDYATRRPWESERGAAENEALQARAYEVLFGEVWTSDWMAGGFAWKWFPNLRSGDRARDPFSPQNKQAQVVMGEYYGKTTY
;
A
#
# COMPACT_ATOMS: atom_id res chain seq x y z
N MET A 1 2.47 -7.70 15.55
CA MET A 1 1.07 -7.22 15.63
C MET A 1 0.11 -8.26 16.22
N ALA A 2 0.15 -9.53 15.81
CA ALA A 2 -0.69 -10.60 16.40
C ALA A 2 -0.76 -10.61 17.94
N LYS A 3 0.38 -10.51 18.63
CA LYS A 3 0.42 -10.43 20.11
C LYS A 3 -0.34 -9.22 20.67
N LEU A 4 -0.25 -8.07 20.01
CA LEU A 4 -0.98 -6.87 20.42
C LEU A 4 -2.48 -7.07 20.20
N ALA A 5 -2.88 -7.54 19.02
CA ALA A 5 -4.26 -7.84 18.68
C ALA A 5 -4.90 -8.81 19.69
N ALA A 6 -4.19 -9.88 20.04
CA ALA A 6 -4.61 -10.83 21.07
C ALA A 6 -4.69 -10.17 22.45
N LYS A 7 -3.74 -9.30 22.83
CA LYS A 7 -3.81 -8.60 24.13
C LYS A 7 -5.02 -7.68 24.23
N VAL A 8 -5.37 -6.97 23.16
CA VAL A 8 -6.48 -5.99 23.15
C VAL A 8 -7.81 -6.60 22.70
N GLN A 9 -7.80 -7.87 22.27
CA GLN A 9 -8.95 -8.61 21.75
C GLN A 9 -9.64 -7.89 20.57
N LYS A 10 -8.84 -7.25 19.71
CA LYS A 10 -9.31 -6.53 18.51
C LYS A 10 -8.32 -6.67 17.35
N PRO A 11 -8.79 -6.87 16.11
CA PRO A 11 -7.97 -6.69 14.92
C PRO A 11 -7.37 -5.28 14.85
N ILE A 12 -6.23 -5.15 14.18
CA ILE A 12 -5.50 -3.89 14.03
C ILE A 12 -5.77 -3.29 12.66
N LEU A 13 -6.24 -2.05 12.66
CA LEU A 13 -6.41 -1.22 11.47
C LEU A 13 -5.22 -0.26 11.35
N PHE A 14 -4.57 -0.24 10.19
CA PHE A 14 -3.54 0.76 9.92
C PHE A 14 -4.19 2.05 9.44
N THR A 15 -4.00 3.13 10.18
CA THR A 15 -4.53 4.45 9.81
C THR A 15 -3.89 4.98 8.52
N GLU A 16 -2.67 4.55 8.23
CA GLU A 16 -1.95 4.82 6.98
C GLU A 16 -1.07 3.62 6.62
N TYR A 17 -0.99 3.31 5.33
CA TYR A 17 0.02 2.41 4.77
C TYR A 17 0.34 2.81 3.33
N GLY A 18 1.55 2.52 2.87
CA GLY A 18 1.94 2.79 1.50
C GLY A 18 3.45 2.79 1.29
N TYR A 19 3.82 2.89 0.02
CA TYR A 19 5.20 2.93 -0.45
C TYR A 19 5.31 3.98 -1.55
N THR A 20 6.45 4.64 -1.67
CA THR A 20 6.72 5.51 -2.82
C THR A 20 6.98 4.68 -4.08
N SER A 21 6.71 5.27 -5.24
CA SER A 21 7.08 4.76 -6.57
C SER A 21 8.50 5.19 -6.93
N SER A 22 9.46 4.87 -6.07
CA SER A 22 10.87 5.23 -6.24
C SER A 22 11.79 4.10 -5.81
N ASP A 23 13.04 4.12 -6.26
CA ASP A 23 14.06 3.22 -5.73
C ASP A 23 14.15 3.32 -4.19
N TYR A 24 14.51 2.19 -3.58
CA TYR A 24 14.67 2.03 -2.12
C TYR A 24 13.39 2.28 -1.28
N ALA A 25 12.21 2.36 -1.89
CA ALA A 25 10.92 2.61 -1.21
C ALA A 25 10.60 1.67 -0.04
N THR A 26 11.17 0.45 -0.03
CA THR A 26 10.94 -0.55 1.03
C THR A 26 11.89 -0.42 2.21
N ARG A 27 12.98 0.36 2.10
CA ARG A 27 13.99 0.52 3.16
C ARG A 27 13.47 1.39 4.31
N ARG A 28 12.82 2.50 3.97
CA ARG A 28 12.22 3.47 4.90
C ARG A 28 10.94 4.03 4.27
N PRO A 29 9.86 3.24 4.22
CA PRO A 29 8.63 3.62 3.49
C PRO A 29 7.94 4.87 4.04
N TRP A 30 8.28 5.32 5.25
CA TRP A 30 7.76 6.57 5.85
C TRP A 30 8.53 7.82 5.40
N GLU A 31 9.70 7.69 4.75
CA GLU A 31 10.47 8.83 4.28
C GLU A 31 9.95 9.35 2.94
N SER A 32 9.88 10.67 2.81
CA SER A 32 9.58 11.36 1.54
C SER A 32 10.88 11.80 0.86
N GLU A 33 11.91 10.94 0.87
CA GLU A 33 13.23 11.29 0.35
C GLU A 33 13.12 11.70 -1.12
N ARG A 34 13.62 12.90 -1.42
CA ARG A 34 13.58 13.46 -2.76
C ARG A 34 14.88 13.11 -3.48
N GLY A 35 14.78 12.62 -4.71
CA GLY A 35 15.94 12.38 -5.57
C GLY A 35 16.19 10.92 -5.93
N ALA A 36 15.46 9.97 -5.34
CA ALA A 36 15.44 8.60 -5.83
C ALA A 36 14.78 8.52 -7.23
N ALA A 37 15.30 7.64 -8.09
CA ALA A 37 14.73 7.41 -9.41
C ALA A 37 13.32 6.80 -9.30
N GLU A 38 12.47 7.09 -10.26
CA GLU A 38 11.11 6.52 -10.32
C GLU A 38 11.17 5.01 -10.52
N ASN A 39 10.41 4.27 -9.71
CA ASN A 39 10.33 2.82 -9.76
C ASN A 39 8.93 2.31 -9.37
N GLU A 40 8.01 2.30 -10.35
CA GLU A 40 6.65 1.79 -10.13
C GLU A 40 6.60 0.28 -9.87
N ALA A 41 7.51 -0.47 -10.49
CA ALA A 41 7.57 -1.93 -10.33
C ALA A 41 7.90 -2.30 -8.88
N LEU A 42 8.80 -1.55 -8.23
CA LEU A 42 9.10 -1.74 -6.81
C LEU A 42 7.89 -1.41 -5.93
N GLN A 43 7.15 -0.35 -6.23
CA GLN A 43 5.91 -0.04 -5.51
C GLN A 43 4.90 -1.17 -5.63
N ALA A 44 4.65 -1.66 -6.86
CA ALA A 44 3.75 -2.78 -7.10
C ALA A 44 4.20 -4.03 -6.35
N ARG A 45 5.49 -4.39 -6.43
CA ARG A 45 6.05 -5.54 -5.72
C ARG A 45 5.95 -5.42 -4.20
N ALA A 46 6.11 -4.22 -3.65
CA ALA A 46 5.95 -3.97 -2.22
C ALA A 46 4.50 -4.22 -1.78
N TYR A 47 3.51 -3.78 -2.58
CA TYR A 47 2.11 -4.09 -2.34
C TYR A 47 1.80 -5.59 -2.47
N GLU A 48 2.33 -6.29 -3.48
CA GLU A 48 2.16 -7.75 -3.60
C GLU A 48 2.64 -8.48 -2.35
N VAL A 49 3.81 -8.13 -1.83
CA VAL A 49 4.38 -8.74 -0.62
C VAL A 49 3.55 -8.37 0.61
N LEU A 50 3.17 -7.09 0.77
CA LEU A 50 2.30 -6.67 1.88
C LEU A 50 0.98 -7.46 1.88
N PHE A 51 0.35 -7.58 0.72
CA PHE A 51 -0.92 -8.27 0.61
C PHE A 51 -0.83 -9.78 0.72
N GLY A 52 0.23 -10.39 0.18
CA GLY A 52 0.48 -11.84 0.27
C GLY A 52 0.84 -12.31 1.67
N GLU A 53 1.67 -11.55 2.40
CA GLU A 53 2.26 -12.00 3.66
C GLU A 53 1.50 -11.53 4.90
N VAL A 54 0.82 -10.37 4.82
CA VAL A 54 0.26 -9.70 6.01
C VAL A 54 -1.25 -9.55 5.95
N TRP A 55 -1.80 -9.22 4.78
CA TRP A 55 -3.20 -8.80 4.64
C TRP A 55 -4.23 -9.90 4.90
N THR A 56 -3.83 -11.16 4.79
CA THR A 56 -4.67 -12.34 5.05
C THR A 56 -4.61 -12.81 6.51
N SER A 57 -3.80 -12.16 7.36
CA SER A 57 -3.72 -12.53 8.77
C SER A 57 -4.97 -12.13 9.55
N ASP A 58 -5.48 -13.00 10.44
CA ASP A 58 -6.68 -12.73 11.27
C ASP A 58 -6.59 -11.45 12.13
N TRP A 59 -5.38 -11.03 12.48
CA TRP A 59 -5.16 -9.82 13.26
C TRP A 59 -5.21 -8.53 12.42
N MET A 60 -5.21 -8.62 11.09
CA MET A 60 -5.15 -7.49 10.17
C MET A 60 -6.55 -7.07 9.74
N ALA A 61 -7.00 -5.90 10.18
CA ALA A 61 -8.30 -5.34 9.80
C ALA A 61 -8.29 -4.62 8.45
N GLY A 62 -7.10 -4.41 7.87
CA GLY A 62 -6.88 -3.59 6.68
C GLY A 62 -6.18 -2.27 7.00
N GLY A 63 -6.38 -1.27 6.13
CA GLY A 63 -5.86 0.07 6.36
C GLY A 63 -6.25 1.08 5.27
N PHE A 64 -5.83 2.32 5.46
CA PHE A 64 -6.05 3.39 4.49
C PHE A 64 -4.77 3.68 3.70
N ALA A 65 -4.84 3.53 2.38
CA ALA A 65 -3.68 3.75 1.52
C ALA A 65 -3.32 5.24 1.49
N TRP A 66 -2.06 5.55 1.74
CA TRP A 66 -1.48 6.88 1.57
C TRP A 66 -0.85 6.97 0.17
N LYS A 67 -1.41 7.71 -0.79
CA LYS A 67 -2.72 8.40 -0.73
C LYS A 67 -3.45 8.43 -2.08
N TRP A 68 -4.76 8.65 -2.02
CA TRP A 68 -5.66 8.67 -3.16
C TRP A 68 -6.17 10.10 -3.43
N PHE A 69 -6.11 10.58 -4.67
CA PHE A 69 -6.62 11.89 -5.07
C PHE A 69 -7.98 11.77 -5.75
N PRO A 70 -9.05 12.39 -5.22
CA PRO A 70 -10.41 12.23 -5.75
C PRO A 70 -10.63 12.88 -7.13
N ASN A 71 -9.82 13.89 -7.47
CA ASN A 71 -9.97 14.67 -8.70
C ASN A 71 -8.91 14.33 -9.77
N LEU A 72 -8.19 13.22 -9.62
CA LEU A 72 -7.23 12.77 -10.64
C LEU A 72 -7.99 12.13 -11.81
N ARG A 73 -7.75 12.61 -13.02
CA ARG A 73 -8.43 12.08 -14.22
C ARG A 73 -7.85 10.73 -14.61
N SER A 74 -8.66 9.91 -15.26
CA SER A 74 -8.19 8.68 -15.91
C SER A 74 -7.08 9.01 -16.90
N GLY A 75 -5.92 8.36 -16.76
CA GLY A 75 -4.74 8.58 -17.60
C GLY A 75 -3.72 9.59 -17.04
N ASP A 76 -4.11 10.44 -16.09
CA ASP A 76 -3.15 11.33 -15.42
C ASP A 76 -2.38 10.55 -14.34
N ARG A 77 -1.05 10.62 -14.35
CA ARG A 77 -0.25 10.03 -13.27
C ARG A 77 -0.23 10.94 -12.04
N ALA A 78 -0.46 10.35 -10.88
CA ALA A 78 -0.36 11.08 -9.63
C ALA A 78 1.07 11.58 -9.42
N ARG A 79 1.22 12.90 -9.25
CA ARG A 79 2.53 13.55 -9.00
C ARG A 79 3.16 13.15 -7.68
N ASP A 80 2.34 12.76 -6.71
CA ASP A 80 2.83 12.28 -5.42
C ASP A 80 3.29 10.82 -5.56
N PRO A 81 4.56 10.51 -5.24
CA PRO A 81 5.11 9.18 -5.44
C PRO A 81 4.44 8.13 -4.56
N PHE A 82 3.82 8.51 -3.45
CA PHE A 82 3.06 7.57 -2.60
C PHE A 82 1.78 7.07 -3.25
N SER A 83 1.18 7.87 -4.14
CA SER A 83 -0.08 7.48 -4.74
C SER A 83 0.12 6.32 -5.72
N PRO A 84 -0.62 5.22 -5.55
CA PRO A 84 -0.62 4.10 -6.50
C PRO A 84 -1.49 4.38 -7.73
N GLN A 85 -2.27 5.47 -7.72
CA GLN A 85 -3.25 5.79 -8.75
C GLN A 85 -2.66 5.87 -10.15
N ASN A 86 -3.27 5.18 -11.11
CA ASN A 86 -2.85 5.07 -12.50
C ASN A 86 -1.41 4.52 -12.66
N LYS A 87 -0.93 3.72 -11.69
CA LYS A 87 0.36 3.02 -11.72
C LYS A 87 0.16 1.51 -11.61
N GLN A 88 1.23 0.74 -11.82
CA GLN A 88 1.23 -0.73 -11.66
C GLN A 88 0.69 -1.16 -10.29
N ALA A 89 1.01 -0.42 -9.22
CA ALA A 89 0.53 -0.68 -7.88
C ALA A 89 -1.01 -0.65 -7.74
N GLN A 90 -1.72 0.20 -8.49
CA GLN A 90 -3.20 0.20 -8.46
C GLN A 90 -3.77 -1.12 -8.97
N VAL A 91 -3.16 -1.73 -9.98
CA VAL A 91 -3.61 -3.02 -10.53
C VAL A 91 -3.51 -4.09 -9.44
N VAL A 92 -2.34 -4.20 -8.80
CA VAL A 92 -2.11 -5.11 -7.68
C VAL A 92 -3.12 -4.88 -6.55
N MET A 93 -3.30 -3.63 -6.12
CA MET A 93 -4.28 -3.30 -5.07
C MET A 93 -5.70 -3.72 -5.46
N GLY A 94 -6.10 -3.50 -6.72
CA GLY A 94 -7.39 -3.90 -7.25
C GLY A 94 -7.60 -5.42 -7.23
N GLU A 95 -6.58 -6.21 -7.57
CA GLU A 95 -6.64 -7.67 -7.50
C GLU A 95 -6.84 -8.17 -6.08
N TYR A 96 -6.17 -7.58 -5.08
CA TYR A 96 -6.32 -8.02 -3.69
C TYR A 96 -7.61 -7.51 -3.03
N TYR A 97 -8.05 -6.28 -3.33
CA TYR A 97 -9.31 -5.74 -2.81
C TYR A 97 -10.54 -6.34 -3.49
N GLY A 98 -10.41 -6.77 -4.75
CA GLY A 98 -11.48 -7.41 -5.51
C GLY A 98 -11.68 -8.90 -5.20
N LYS A 99 -10.76 -9.54 -4.47
CA LYS A 99 -10.93 -10.93 -4.02
C LYS A 99 -12.12 -11.00 -3.06
N THR A 100 -13.21 -11.63 -3.52
CA THR A 100 -14.36 -11.96 -2.68
C THR A 100 -14.01 -13.22 -1.89
N THR A 101 -13.89 -13.10 -0.57
CA THR A 101 -13.82 -14.24 0.34
C THR A 101 -15.24 -14.74 0.59
N TYR A 102 -15.57 -15.95 0.12
CA TYR A 102 -16.81 -16.66 0.45
C TYR A 102 -16.64 -17.48 1.74
#